data_AF-A0A820A701-F1
#
_entry.id   AF-A0A820A701-F1
#
_cell.length_a   1.000
_cell.length_b   1.000
_cell.length_c   1.000
_cell.angle_alpha   90.00
_cell.angle_beta   90.00
_cell.angle_gamma   90.00
#
_symmetry.space_group_name_H-M   'P 1'
#
loop_
_entity.id
_entity.type
_entity.pdbx_description
1 polymer ?
#
loop_
_entity_poly.entity_id
_entity_poly.type
_entity_poly.pdbx_seq_one_letter_code
_entity_poly.pdbx_strand_id
1 'polypeptide(L)'
;DESVSQWSEGFSLDVIKSTGITSCKVTNDRTYMVCIDIVTCSFGMTKIITLAPSTAIINKSSFDIEVAENVSGSYEDNWKVVQANQMIPYWPRYIKEGVMCVRYLGGTLSASCFSIKDKHRTLLRMDDIERPALHVEVTVTDYDGFKINFSDYKIGDASLLIVNSLLNQSISFCQKEDLHTQILPPQYYVYYTWNDPLKPQELVFTTNGDNITIKLNPICGVIDKENENPTYYAIFDDGPQTVLIFSSETQIIELVSDTSSTSESIDSYIQIGLRCLGISIIDDINHEDLLYITLNPTKDMWTETRNFNIKPVEYKLNQSIEKYYKKYQENLNEQE
;
A
#
# COMPACT_ATOMS: atom_id res chain seq x y z
N ASP A 1 26.97 28.57 17.53
CA ASP A 1 26.37 27.23 17.42
C ASP A 1 25.28 27.06 18.47
N GLU A 2 24.14 27.71 18.26
CA GLU A 2 22.93 27.40 19.04
C GLU A 2 22.16 26.32 18.28
N SER A 3 21.91 25.19 18.92
CA SER A 3 21.14 24.10 18.36
C SER A 3 19.71 24.56 18.06
N VAL A 4 19.34 24.60 16.78
CA VAL A 4 18.04 25.10 16.27
C VAL A 4 16.91 24.07 16.44
N SER A 5 17.09 23.03 17.25
CA SER A 5 16.15 21.92 17.42
C SER A 5 15.63 21.82 18.86
N GLN A 6 14.33 21.62 19.01
CA GLN A 6 13.71 21.24 20.28
C GLN A 6 14.02 19.78 20.62
N TRP A 7 13.87 19.41 21.89
CA TRP A 7 13.95 18.01 22.31
C TRP A 7 12.85 17.18 21.66
N SER A 8 13.19 15.96 21.24
CA SER A 8 12.21 15.00 20.74
C SER A 8 11.30 14.52 21.87
N GLU A 9 10.20 13.86 21.51
CA GLU A 9 9.46 13.07 22.48
C GLU A 9 10.33 11.90 22.99
N GLY A 10 10.16 11.54 24.27
CA GLY A 10 10.90 10.45 24.89
C GLY A 10 10.40 9.09 24.41
N PHE A 11 11.32 8.15 24.18
CA PHE A 11 11.02 6.79 23.75
C PHE A 11 11.71 5.77 24.67
N SER A 12 11.13 4.56 24.77
CA SER A 12 11.65 3.50 25.65
C SER A 12 12.79 2.74 25.00
N LEU A 13 13.83 2.42 25.78
CA LEU A 13 14.98 1.61 25.36
C LEU A 13 14.87 0.14 25.79
N ASP A 14 13.88 -0.20 26.63
CA ASP A 14 13.85 -1.48 27.36
C ASP A 14 13.13 -2.60 26.62
N VAL A 15 12.55 -2.33 25.46
CA VAL A 15 11.86 -3.33 24.63
C VAL A 15 12.85 -3.92 23.61
N ILE A 16 12.92 -5.25 23.53
CA ILE A 16 13.74 -5.96 22.55
C ILE A 16 13.06 -5.75 21.18
N LYS A 17 13.76 -5.12 20.22
CA LYS A 17 13.22 -4.73 18.90
C LYS A 17 12.04 -3.74 18.98
N SER A 18 12.15 -2.68 19.79
CA SER A 18 11.26 -1.53 19.60
C SER A 18 11.72 -0.71 18.40
N THR A 19 11.04 -0.91 17.29
CA THR A 19 10.96 0.05 16.20
C THR A 19 9.91 1.11 16.56
N GLY A 20 10.14 2.37 16.24
CA GLY A 20 9.17 3.44 16.50
C GLY A 20 9.53 4.74 15.80
N ILE A 21 8.58 5.66 15.71
CA ILE A 21 8.75 6.97 15.08
C ILE A 21 8.68 8.06 16.14
N THR A 22 9.67 8.94 16.20
CA THR A 22 9.63 10.16 17.02
C THR A 22 9.62 11.41 16.15
N SER A 23 9.03 12.48 16.66
CA SER A 23 9.02 13.79 16.00
C SER A 23 10.02 14.74 16.65
N CYS A 24 10.80 15.42 15.81
CA CYS A 24 11.79 16.41 16.21
C CYS A 24 11.41 17.76 15.61
N LYS A 25 10.97 18.70 16.46
CA LYS A 25 10.60 20.06 16.04
C LYS A 25 11.82 20.96 15.98
N VAL A 26 11.91 21.79 14.95
CA VAL A 26 12.99 22.76 14.72
C VAL A 26 12.40 24.16 14.76
N THR A 27 13.18 25.18 15.16
CA THR A 27 12.72 26.56 15.42
C THR A 27 12.03 27.25 14.24
N ASN A 28 12.07 26.68 13.03
CA ASN A 28 11.43 27.18 11.81
C ASN A 28 10.11 26.46 11.50
N ASP A 29 9.37 25.99 12.50
CA ASP A 29 8.13 25.20 12.38
C ASP A 29 8.25 23.93 11.51
N ARG A 30 9.47 23.44 11.30
CA ARG A 30 9.72 22.16 10.64
C ARG A 30 9.68 21.03 11.64
N THR A 31 9.05 19.93 11.25
CA THR A 31 9.00 18.70 12.03
C THR A 31 9.66 17.59 11.25
N TYR A 32 10.72 17.01 11.80
CA TYR A 32 11.39 15.84 11.23
C TYR A 32 10.87 14.60 11.94
N MET A 33 10.46 13.60 11.16
CA MET A 33 9.98 12.32 11.67
C MET A 33 11.12 11.31 11.53
N VAL A 34 11.59 10.78 12.67
CA VAL A 34 12.77 9.90 12.77
C VAL A 34 12.32 8.51 13.19
N CYS A 35 12.64 7.51 12.37
CA CYS A 35 12.55 6.10 12.76
C CYS A 35 13.71 5.74 13.69
N ILE A 36 13.38 5.02 14.74
CA ILE A 36 14.30 4.53 15.76
C ILE A 36 14.22 3.01 15.71
N ASP A 37 15.35 2.36 15.44
CA ASP A 37 15.49 0.91 15.55
C ASP A 37 16.49 0.58 16.67
N ILE A 38 16.11 -0.34 17.56
CA ILE A 38 16.88 -0.69 18.77
C ILE A 38 17.20 -2.18 18.74
N VAL A 39 18.47 -2.47 18.50
CA VAL A 39 18.98 -3.84 18.45
C VAL A 39 19.93 -4.08 19.63
N THR A 40 19.63 -5.10 20.45
CA THR A 40 20.52 -5.53 21.53
C THR A 40 21.61 -6.43 20.93
N CYS A 41 22.88 -6.10 21.19
CA CYS A 41 24.01 -6.95 20.79
C CYS A 41 23.93 -8.33 21.46
N SER A 42 24.43 -9.36 20.78
CA SER A 42 24.47 -10.74 21.27
C SER A 42 25.22 -10.93 22.59
N PHE A 43 26.13 -10.02 22.94
CA PHE A 43 26.86 -9.99 24.23
C PHE A 43 26.10 -9.27 25.36
N GLY A 44 24.84 -8.90 25.16
CA GLY A 44 23.85 -8.63 26.22
C GLY A 44 23.93 -7.28 26.95
N MET A 45 25.03 -6.52 26.83
CA MET A 45 25.21 -5.24 27.55
C MET A 45 25.25 -4.00 26.66
N THR A 46 25.20 -4.16 25.33
CA THR A 46 25.23 -3.03 24.39
C THR A 46 23.95 -3.03 23.56
N LYS A 47 23.29 -1.88 23.47
CA LYS A 47 22.20 -1.62 22.53
C LYS A 47 22.72 -0.71 21.42
N ILE A 48 22.45 -1.07 20.18
CA ILE A 48 22.68 -0.23 19.01
C ILE A 48 21.35 0.46 18.70
N ILE A 49 21.38 1.79 18.68
CA ILE A 49 20.23 2.62 18.34
C ILE A 49 20.50 3.22 16.97
N THR A 50 19.69 2.86 15.99
CA THR A 50 19.76 3.41 14.63
C THR A 50 18.70 4.50 14.49
N LEU A 51 19.12 5.70 14.11
CA LEU A 51 18.24 6.81 13.78
C LEU A 51 18.24 6.99 12.26
N ALA A 52 17.07 6.90 11.65
CA ALA A 52 16.87 7.03 10.22
C ALA A 52 15.68 7.95 9.92
N PRO A 53 15.63 8.60 8.74
CA PRO A 53 14.37 9.21 8.31
C PRO A 53 13.24 8.20 8.32
N SER A 54 12.08 8.66 8.75
CA SER A 54 10.86 7.87 8.72
C SER A 54 10.30 7.64 7.32
N THR A 55 10.91 8.19 6.27
CA THR A 55 10.46 7.95 4.89
C THR A 55 11.61 7.38 4.06
N ALA A 56 11.32 6.32 3.32
CA ALA A 56 12.21 5.75 2.32
C ALA A 56 11.52 5.77 0.95
N ILE A 57 12.26 6.21 -0.07
CA ILE A 57 11.83 6.14 -1.46
C ILE A 57 12.58 4.98 -2.11
N ILE A 58 11.82 4.05 -2.67
CA ILE A 58 12.30 2.78 -3.18
C ILE A 58 11.92 2.70 -4.65
N ASN A 59 12.89 2.88 -5.54
CA ASN A 59 12.68 2.72 -6.96
C ASN A 59 12.98 1.28 -7.35
N LYS A 60 11.96 0.44 -7.52
CA LYS A 60 12.07 -0.92 -8.06
C LYS A 60 11.78 -0.97 -9.57
N SER A 61 11.59 0.19 -10.20
CA SER A 61 11.39 0.28 -11.65
C SER A 61 12.73 0.10 -12.37
N SER A 62 12.65 -0.22 -13.65
CA SER A 62 13.82 -0.40 -14.51
C SER A 62 14.48 0.92 -14.93
N PHE A 63 13.99 2.07 -14.44
CA PHE A 63 14.39 3.39 -14.92
C PHE A 63 14.70 4.36 -13.78
N ASP A 64 15.61 5.30 -14.05
CA ASP A 64 15.88 6.40 -13.12
C ASP A 64 14.68 7.37 -13.09
N ILE A 65 14.28 7.76 -11.88
CA ILE A 65 13.19 8.70 -11.65
C ILE A 65 13.68 9.92 -10.90
N GLU A 66 12.93 11.00 -11.00
CA GLU A 66 13.07 12.19 -10.20
C GLU A 66 11.80 12.40 -9.38
N VAL A 67 11.96 12.72 -8.09
CA VAL A 67 10.85 13.00 -7.18
C VAL A 67 11.00 14.38 -6.55
N ALA A 68 9.88 15.07 -6.34
CA ALA A 68 9.82 16.36 -5.67
C ALA A 68 8.52 16.48 -4.88
N GLU A 69 8.52 17.22 -3.78
CA GLU A 69 7.28 17.58 -3.08
C GLU A 69 6.55 18.69 -3.85
N ASN A 70 5.22 18.60 -3.88
CA ASN A 70 4.37 19.65 -4.44
C ASN A 70 3.97 20.63 -3.32
N VAL A 71 4.36 21.88 -3.49
CA VAL A 71 4.10 22.97 -2.54
C VAL A 71 3.16 23.95 -3.21
N SER A 72 1.93 24.01 -2.69
CA SER A 72 0.93 25.00 -3.12
C SER A 72 0.70 25.06 -4.64
N GLY A 73 0.76 23.92 -5.34
CA GLY A 73 0.56 23.83 -6.79
C GLY A 73 1.82 24.06 -7.63
N SER A 74 3.00 24.12 -7.01
CA SER A 74 4.31 24.22 -7.67
C SER A 74 5.26 23.14 -7.17
N TYR A 75 6.18 22.68 -8.00
CA TYR A 75 7.20 21.72 -7.60
C TYR A 75 8.30 22.42 -6.80
N GLU A 76 8.91 21.73 -5.84
CA GLU A 76 10.23 22.16 -5.38
C GLU A 76 11.22 22.23 -6.55
N ASP A 77 12.05 23.26 -6.59
CA ASP A 77 13.11 23.40 -7.60
C ASP A 77 14.13 22.25 -7.55
N ASN A 78 14.24 21.58 -6.40
CA ASN A 78 15.25 20.56 -6.14
C ASN A 78 14.69 19.14 -6.22
N TRP A 79 14.46 18.68 -7.45
CA TRP A 79 14.16 17.27 -7.73
C TRP A 79 15.27 16.34 -7.20
N LYS A 80 14.86 15.22 -6.64
CA LYS A 80 15.75 14.16 -6.14
C LYS A 80 15.78 13.01 -7.12
N VAL A 81 16.95 12.70 -7.64
CA VAL A 81 17.17 11.53 -8.49
C VAL A 81 17.17 10.28 -7.62
N VAL A 82 16.41 9.28 -8.04
CA VAL A 82 16.40 7.92 -7.47
C VAL A 82 16.66 6.95 -8.61
N GLN A 83 17.83 6.32 -8.60
CA GLN A 83 18.24 5.42 -9.67
C GLN A 83 17.39 4.15 -9.69
N ALA A 84 17.34 3.48 -10.83
CA ALA A 84 16.71 2.17 -10.96
C ALA A 84 17.25 1.19 -9.90
N ASN A 85 16.36 0.45 -9.26
CA ASN A 85 16.68 -0.49 -8.16
C ASN A 85 17.35 0.15 -6.93
N GLN A 86 17.26 1.48 -6.77
CA GLN A 86 17.83 2.18 -5.63
C GLN A 86 16.79 2.45 -4.54
N MET A 87 17.26 2.47 -3.29
CA MET A 87 16.54 3.02 -2.15
C MET A 87 17.29 4.24 -1.62
N ILE A 88 16.57 5.33 -1.38
CA ILE A 88 17.12 6.51 -0.70
C ILE A 88 16.33 6.88 0.56
N PRO A 89 17.01 7.32 1.63
CA PRO A 89 16.37 7.97 2.75
C PRO A 89 15.77 9.31 2.32
N TYR A 90 14.56 9.65 2.81
CA TYR A 90 13.87 10.88 2.46
C TYR A 90 13.28 11.59 3.68
N TRP A 91 13.37 12.93 3.70
CA TRP A 91 12.84 13.78 4.77
C TRP A 91 11.73 14.67 4.21
N PRO A 92 10.45 14.28 4.34
CA PRO A 92 9.34 15.11 3.89
C PRO A 92 9.36 16.47 4.59
N ARG A 93 9.27 17.54 3.81
CA ARG A 93 9.27 18.92 4.32
C ARG A 93 7.85 19.47 4.52
N TYR A 94 6.94 19.04 3.67
CA TYR A 94 5.57 19.54 3.56
C TYR A 94 4.59 18.44 3.95
N ILE A 95 4.72 17.95 5.19
CA ILE A 95 3.89 16.85 5.73
C ILE A 95 2.39 17.22 5.68
N LYS A 96 2.05 18.50 5.87
CA LYS A 96 0.67 18.98 5.86
C LYS A 96 0.04 18.88 4.47
N GLU A 97 0.77 19.22 3.42
CA GLU A 97 0.35 19.05 2.03
C GLU A 97 0.34 17.56 1.69
N GLY A 98 1.46 16.87 1.97
CA GLY A 98 1.62 15.43 1.79
C GLY A 98 1.44 14.98 0.35
N VAL A 99 1.90 15.80 -0.60
CA VAL A 99 1.84 15.52 -2.03
C VAL A 99 3.27 15.41 -2.58
N MET A 100 3.56 14.31 -3.27
CA MET A 100 4.80 14.09 -3.98
C MET A 100 4.50 13.94 -5.47
N CYS A 101 5.42 14.39 -6.31
CA CYS A 101 5.35 14.22 -7.76
C CYS A 101 6.58 13.45 -8.24
N VAL A 102 6.38 12.68 -9.30
CA VAL A 102 7.41 11.86 -9.94
C VAL A 102 7.44 12.10 -11.44
N ARG A 103 8.63 12.06 -12.03
CA ARG A 103 8.87 12.00 -13.47
C ARG A 103 10.06 11.11 -13.78
N TYR A 104 10.23 10.67 -15.02
CA TYR A 104 11.47 10.02 -15.44
C TYR A 104 12.62 11.04 -15.46
N LEU A 105 13.83 10.58 -15.12
CA LEU A 105 15.03 11.41 -15.18
C LEU A 105 15.21 12.02 -16.57
N GLY A 106 15.36 13.35 -16.64
CA GLY A 106 15.47 14.09 -17.90
C GLY A 106 14.15 14.31 -18.65
N GLY A 107 13.02 13.86 -18.10
CA GLY A 107 11.69 14.16 -18.62
C GLY A 107 11.35 15.64 -18.47
N THR A 108 10.84 16.25 -19.55
CA THR A 108 10.56 17.69 -19.60
C THR A 108 9.06 18.03 -19.61
N LEU A 109 8.19 17.04 -19.81
CA LEU A 109 6.86 17.31 -20.35
C LEU A 109 5.71 17.28 -19.31
N SER A 110 5.76 16.48 -18.24
CA SER A 110 4.89 16.61 -17.04
C SER A 110 5.29 15.63 -15.94
N ALA A 111 5.05 16.00 -14.67
CA ALA A 111 5.22 15.12 -13.52
C ALA A 111 3.88 14.72 -12.92
N SER A 112 3.78 13.48 -12.46
CA SER A 112 2.55 12.91 -11.91
C SER A 112 2.58 12.95 -10.40
N CYS A 113 1.55 13.53 -9.81
CA CYS A 113 1.48 13.79 -8.37
C CYS A 113 0.52 12.83 -7.67
N PHE A 114 0.85 12.46 -6.44
CA PHE A 114 0.10 11.52 -5.62
C PHE A 114 0.24 11.86 -4.12
N SER A 115 -0.73 11.41 -3.33
CA SER A 115 -0.72 11.60 -1.87
C SER A 115 0.27 10.64 -1.22
N ILE A 116 1.01 11.10 -0.22
CA ILE A 116 1.86 10.26 0.65
C ILE A 116 1.28 10.09 2.07
N LYS A 117 0.06 10.58 2.31
CA LYS A 117 -0.59 10.57 3.62
C LYS A 117 -1.19 9.21 3.97
N ASP A 118 -1.79 8.58 2.97
CA ASP A 118 -2.60 7.38 3.13
C ASP A 118 -1.94 6.20 2.45
N LYS A 119 -2.18 4.99 2.97
CA LYS A 119 -1.77 3.77 2.30
C LYS A 119 -2.59 3.58 1.03
N HIS A 120 -1.93 3.49 -0.12
CA HIS A 120 -2.58 3.17 -1.39
C HIS A 120 -1.58 2.59 -2.40
N ARG A 121 -2.13 1.97 -3.44
CA ARG A 121 -1.39 1.61 -4.66
C ARG A 121 -2.10 2.28 -5.82
N THR A 122 -1.38 3.11 -6.57
CA THR A 122 -1.93 3.87 -7.69
C THR A 122 -1.05 3.69 -8.92
N LEU A 123 -1.67 3.55 -10.10
CA LEU A 123 -0.98 3.59 -11.38
C LEU A 123 -0.93 5.05 -11.87
N LEU A 124 0.27 5.60 -12.03
CA LEU A 124 0.47 6.96 -12.49
C LEU A 124 0.60 6.95 -14.01
N ARG A 125 -0.16 7.80 -14.70
CA ARG A 125 0.11 8.12 -16.11
C ARG A 125 1.42 8.88 -16.19
N MET A 126 2.33 8.48 -17.07
CA MET A 126 3.62 9.13 -17.27
C MET A 126 3.66 9.77 -18.65
N ASP A 127 4.39 10.88 -18.76
CA ASP A 127 4.55 11.61 -20.02
C ASP A 127 5.72 11.06 -20.84
N ASP A 128 5.60 9.78 -21.22
CA ASP A 128 6.57 9.05 -22.03
C ASP A 128 5.83 8.02 -22.90
N ILE A 129 6.08 8.03 -24.20
CA ILE A 129 5.33 7.19 -25.16
C ILE A 129 5.68 5.71 -25.00
N GLU A 130 6.93 5.40 -24.70
CA GLU A 130 7.39 4.02 -24.54
C GLU A 130 7.05 3.47 -23.15
N ARG A 131 6.90 4.36 -22.16
CA ARG A 131 6.68 4.05 -20.75
C ARG A 131 5.52 4.89 -20.21
N PRO A 132 4.29 4.62 -20.65
CA PRO A 132 3.15 5.49 -20.38
C PRO A 132 2.66 5.43 -18.93
N ALA A 133 3.20 4.55 -18.10
CA ALA A 133 2.72 4.38 -16.73
C ALA A 133 3.79 3.86 -15.75
N LEU A 134 3.63 4.24 -14.48
CA LEU A 134 4.49 3.85 -13.36
C LEU A 134 3.62 3.58 -12.12
N HIS A 135 3.83 2.46 -11.44
CA HIS A 135 3.13 2.21 -10.18
C HIS A 135 3.81 2.95 -9.04
N VAL A 136 2.98 3.53 -8.17
CA VAL A 136 3.38 3.98 -6.85
C VAL A 136 2.58 3.23 -5.78
N GLU A 137 3.28 2.73 -4.78
CA GLU A 137 2.68 2.14 -3.59
C GLU A 137 3.20 2.88 -2.36
N VAL A 138 2.30 3.55 -1.66
CA VAL A 138 2.57 4.20 -0.38
C VAL A 138 2.14 3.23 0.71
N THR A 139 3.09 2.83 1.54
CA THR A 139 2.83 2.03 2.74
C THR A 139 3.14 2.86 3.97
N VAL A 140 2.21 2.85 4.91
CA VAL A 140 2.35 3.51 6.21
C VAL A 140 2.39 2.40 7.25
N THR A 141 3.45 2.37 8.04
CA THR A 141 3.59 1.44 9.17
C THR A 141 3.96 2.22 10.41
N ASP A 142 3.38 1.85 11.55
CA ASP A 142 3.63 2.52 12.84
C ASP A 142 5.08 2.30 13.35
N TYR A 143 5.81 1.39 12.72
CA TYR A 143 7.08 0.85 13.18
C TYR A 143 8.24 1.12 12.19
N ASP A 144 8.01 0.92 10.90
CA ASP A 144 9.04 0.98 9.85
C ASP A 144 8.97 2.29 9.03
N GLY A 145 8.12 3.24 9.45
CA GLY A 145 7.91 4.49 8.74
C GLY A 145 7.09 4.35 7.45
N PHE A 146 7.17 5.38 6.62
CA PHE A 146 6.56 5.52 5.31
C PHE A 146 7.50 4.94 4.24
N LYS A 147 7.02 4.00 3.42
CA LYS A 147 7.76 3.53 2.25
C LYS A 147 6.98 3.87 1.00
N ILE A 148 7.63 4.60 0.09
CA ILE A 148 7.10 4.97 -1.23
C ILE A 148 7.82 4.09 -2.25
N ASN A 149 7.12 3.09 -2.78
CA ASN A 149 7.68 2.15 -3.74
C ASN A 149 7.23 2.52 -5.14
N PHE A 150 8.18 2.64 -6.06
CA PHE A 150 7.93 2.75 -7.49
C PHE A 150 8.23 1.42 -8.17
N SER A 151 7.41 1.02 -9.15
CA SER A 151 7.64 -0.20 -9.93
C SER A 151 7.08 -0.07 -11.33
N ASP A 152 7.63 -0.86 -12.26
CA ASP A 152 7.20 -0.86 -13.65
C ASP A 152 5.73 -1.27 -13.79
N TYR A 153 5.04 -0.68 -14.76
CA TYR A 153 3.73 -1.15 -15.21
C TYR A 153 3.85 -2.52 -15.86
N LYS A 154 2.90 -3.41 -15.58
CA LYS A 154 2.77 -4.73 -16.21
C LYS A 154 1.44 -4.84 -16.91
N ILE A 155 1.39 -5.63 -17.98
CA ILE A 155 0.15 -5.92 -18.68
C ILE A 155 -0.82 -6.58 -17.70
N GLY A 156 -2.04 -6.04 -17.62
CA GLY A 156 -3.06 -6.49 -16.67
C GLY A 156 -3.10 -5.70 -15.36
N ASP A 157 -2.16 -4.79 -15.13
CA ASP A 157 -2.14 -3.94 -13.92
C ASP A 157 -2.79 -2.55 -14.14
N ALA A 158 -3.54 -2.35 -15.24
CA ALA A 158 -4.22 -1.07 -15.46
C ALA A 158 -5.30 -0.87 -14.38
N SER A 159 -5.59 0.37 -14.00
CA SER A 159 -6.62 0.61 -12.98
C SER A 159 -7.98 0.07 -13.40
N LEU A 160 -8.34 0.23 -14.67
CA LEU A 160 -9.54 -0.34 -15.27
C LEU A 160 -9.30 -0.70 -16.73
N LEU A 161 -9.87 -1.81 -17.19
CA LEU A 161 -10.11 -2.08 -18.60
C LEU A 161 -11.56 -1.70 -18.91
N ILE A 162 -11.76 -0.60 -19.63
CA ILE A 162 -13.10 -0.13 -20.00
C ILE A 162 -13.45 -0.73 -21.36
N VAL A 163 -14.53 -1.51 -21.42
CA VAL A 163 -14.99 -2.22 -22.61
C VAL A 163 -16.36 -1.73 -23.03
N ASN A 164 -16.48 -1.22 -24.25
CA ASN A 164 -17.77 -0.89 -24.85
C ASN A 164 -18.21 -2.01 -25.78
N SER A 165 -19.03 -2.94 -25.28
CA SER A 165 -19.60 -4.04 -26.04
C SER A 165 -20.91 -3.67 -26.75
N LEU A 166 -21.31 -2.40 -26.75
CA LEU A 166 -22.47 -1.93 -27.51
C LEU A 166 -22.17 -1.95 -29.01
N LEU A 167 -23.19 -2.21 -29.84
CA LEU A 167 -23.02 -2.34 -31.29
C LEU A 167 -22.95 -0.99 -32.01
N ASN A 168 -23.76 -0.01 -31.60
CA ASN A 168 -23.97 1.23 -32.34
C ASN A 168 -23.89 2.49 -31.47
N GLN A 169 -23.39 2.38 -30.23
CA GLN A 169 -23.39 3.47 -29.27
C GLN A 169 -21.99 3.70 -28.70
N SER A 170 -21.54 4.96 -28.72
CA SER A 170 -20.29 5.38 -28.09
C SER A 170 -20.53 5.78 -26.64
N ILE A 171 -19.51 5.66 -25.80
CA ILE A 171 -19.56 5.98 -24.39
C ILE A 171 -18.62 7.15 -24.11
N SER A 172 -19.16 8.24 -23.60
CA SER A 172 -18.37 9.36 -23.09
C SER A 172 -17.98 9.05 -21.65
N PHE A 173 -16.73 9.23 -21.25
CA PHE A 173 -16.31 9.02 -19.85
C PHE A 173 -15.19 9.97 -19.41
N CYS A 174 -15.15 10.31 -18.13
CA CYS A 174 -14.07 11.06 -17.47
C CYS A 174 -13.96 10.67 -16.00
N GLN A 175 -12.85 11.04 -15.37
CA GLN A 175 -12.77 11.03 -13.91
C GLN A 175 -13.70 12.11 -13.35
N LYS A 176 -14.33 11.85 -12.21
CA LYS A 176 -15.12 12.85 -11.51
C LYS A 176 -14.27 14.09 -11.19
N GLU A 177 -14.83 15.28 -11.40
CA GLU A 177 -14.14 16.57 -11.27
C GLU A 177 -12.98 16.78 -12.26
N ASP A 178 -12.94 15.98 -13.33
CA ASP A 178 -12.06 16.18 -14.47
C ASP A 178 -12.81 16.88 -15.62
N LEU A 179 -12.08 17.72 -16.34
CA LEU A 179 -12.57 18.45 -17.50
C LEU A 179 -12.36 17.67 -18.81
N HIS A 180 -11.55 16.61 -18.77
CA HIS A 180 -11.17 15.88 -19.97
C HIS A 180 -12.05 14.65 -20.21
N THR A 181 -13.08 14.81 -21.04
CA THR A 181 -13.95 13.72 -21.49
C THR A 181 -13.33 12.96 -22.65
N GLN A 182 -13.30 11.63 -22.53
CA GLN A 182 -12.89 10.70 -23.57
C GLN A 182 -14.13 10.03 -24.17
N ILE A 183 -14.02 9.58 -25.42
CA ILE A 183 -15.11 8.87 -26.12
C ILE A 183 -14.58 7.49 -26.51
N LEU A 184 -15.26 6.45 -26.05
CA LEU A 184 -14.99 5.05 -26.42
C LEU A 184 -16.01 4.60 -27.49
N PRO A 185 -15.56 4.34 -28.74
CA PRO A 185 -16.45 3.87 -29.80
C PRO A 185 -17.09 2.51 -29.50
N PRO A 186 -18.17 2.13 -30.21
CA PRO A 186 -18.80 0.82 -30.07
C PRO A 186 -17.84 -0.30 -30.49
N GLN A 187 -17.80 -1.40 -29.74
CA GLN A 187 -16.91 -2.55 -29.94
C GLN A 187 -15.41 -2.26 -29.73
N TYR A 188 -15.09 -1.21 -28.98
CA TYR A 188 -13.71 -0.89 -28.58
C TYR A 188 -13.52 -1.04 -27.08
N TYR A 189 -12.26 -1.19 -26.68
CA TYR A 189 -11.84 -1.17 -25.29
C TYR A 189 -10.64 -0.23 -25.11
N VAL A 190 -10.40 0.19 -23.87
CA VAL A 190 -9.26 1.02 -23.50
C VAL A 190 -8.77 0.66 -22.11
N TYR A 191 -7.44 0.62 -21.94
CA TYR A 191 -6.81 0.56 -20.63
C TYR A 191 -6.79 1.97 -20.03
N TYR A 192 -7.39 2.10 -18.85
CA TYR A 192 -7.61 3.37 -18.19
C TYR A 192 -6.81 3.46 -16.89
N THR A 193 -6.27 4.66 -16.65
CA THR A 193 -5.79 5.09 -15.34
C THR A 193 -6.32 6.49 -15.04
N TRP A 194 -6.37 6.84 -13.76
CA TRP A 194 -6.86 8.13 -13.29
C TRP A 194 -5.99 9.27 -13.82
N ASN A 195 -6.63 10.33 -14.34
CA ASN A 195 -5.92 11.50 -14.88
C ASN A 195 -5.29 12.31 -13.76
N ASP A 196 -6.00 12.46 -12.63
CA ASP A 196 -5.49 13.12 -11.43
C ASP A 196 -5.62 12.17 -10.22
N PRO A 197 -4.51 11.53 -9.80
CA PRO A 197 -4.48 10.65 -8.63
C PRO A 197 -4.87 11.32 -7.30
N LEU A 198 -4.86 12.65 -7.22
CA LEU A 198 -5.23 13.40 -6.01
C LEU A 198 -6.73 13.66 -5.91
N LYS A 199 -7.46 13.49 -7.01
CA LYS A 199 -8.92 13.65 -7.07
C LYS A 199 -9.63 12.32 -6.78
N PRO A 200 -10.95 12.37 -6.51
CA PRO A 200 -11.75 11.15 -6.34
C PRO A 200 -11.58 10.18 -7.51
N GLN A 201 -11.29 8.92 -7.19
CA GLN A 201 -11.17 7.82 -8.14
C GLN A 201 -12.57 7.27 -8.47
N GLU A 202 -13.42 8.14 -9.01
CA GLU A 202 -14.79 7.83 -9.46
C GLU A 202 -14.90 8.11 -10.96
N LEU A 203 -15.54 7.21 -11.71
CA LEU A 203 -15.78 7.41 -13.15
C LEU A 203 -17.16 8.02 -13.37
N VAL A 204 -17.21 9.06 -14.18
CA VAL A 204 -18.44 9.62 -14.74
C VAL A 204 -18.50 9.23 -16.20
N PHE A 205 -19.62 8.70 -16.64
CA PHE A 205 -19.84 8.41 -18.05
C PHE A 205 -21.23 8.88 -18.49
N THR A 206 -21.35 9.04 -19.80
CA THR A 206 -22.56 9.56 -20.44
C THR A 206 -22.92 8.64 -21.59
N THR A 207 -24.16 8.19 -21.56
CA THR A 207 -24.79 7.39 -22.61
C THR A 207 -26.08 8.11 -22.99
N ASN A 208 -26.24 8.46 -24.28
CA ASN A 208 -27.46 9.09 -24.80
C ASN A 208 -27.88 10.41 -24.13
N GLY A 209 -26.97 11.11 -23.45
CA GLY A 209 -27.19 12.44 -22.86
C GLY A 209 -27.34 12.48 -21.34
N ASP A 210 -27.49 11.32 -20.69
CA ASP A 210 -27.58 11.22 -19.22
C ASP A 210 -26.19 11.04 -18.60
N ASN A 211 -25.83 11.91 -17.65
CA ASN A 211 -24.60 11.82 -16.89
C ASN A 211 -24.78 10.90 -15.69
N ILE A 212 -24.07 9.77 -15.68
CA ILE A 212 -24.11 8.80 -14.60
C ILE A 212 -22.73 8.72 -13.96
N THR A 213 -22.71 8.83 -12.63
CA THR A 213 -21.49 8.63 -11.83
C THR A 213 -21.51 7.21 -11.29
N ILE A 214 -20.55 6.38 -11.70
CA ILE A 214 -20.30 5.08 -11.08
C ILE A 214 -19.17 5.25 -10.07
N LYS A 215 -19.49 4.94 -8.82
CA LYS A 215 -18.50 4.48 -7.87
C LYS A 215 -18.27 3.01 -8.17
N LEU A 216 -17.02 2.53 -8.09
CA LEU A 216 -16.69 1.11 -8.30
C LEU A 216 -17.46 0.13 -7.38
N ASN A 217 -18.25 0.67 -6.45
CA ASN A 217 -19.32 0.01 -5.74
C ASN A 217 -20.60 0.88 -5.86
N PRO A 218 -21.69 0.43 -6.51
CA PRO A 218 -22.03 -0.95 -6.86
C PRO A 218 -21.32 -1.50 -8.12
N ILE A 219 -21.09 -2.82 -8.12
CA ILE A 219 -20.35 -3.56 -9.16
C ILE A 219 -21.16 -3.83 -10.43
N CYS A 220 -22.47 -3.59 -10.44
CA CYS A 220 -23.29 -3.71 -11.65
C CYS A 220 -24.53 -2.82 -11.56
N GLY A 221 -25.10 -2.47 -12.72
CA GLY A 221 -26.33 -1.70 -12.75
C GLY A 221 -26.90 -1.47 -14.14
N VAL A 222 -28.10 -0.90 -14.17
CA VAL A 222 -28.79 -0.50 -15.40
C VAL A 222 -28.76 1.02 -15.50
N ILE A 223 -28.41 1.52 -16.68
CA ILE A 223 -28.23 2.95 -16.95
C ILE A 223 -29.56 3.60 -17.36
N ASP A 224 -30.15 3.14 -18.45
CA ASP A 224 -31.34 3.71 -19.08
C ASP A 224 -32.48 2.68 -19.10
N LYS A 225 -33.04 2.40 -17.91
CA LYS A 225 -34.15 1.45 -17.72
C LYS A 225 -35.39 1.75 -18.56
N GLU A 226 -35.60 3.01 -18.93
CA GLU A 226 -36.79 3.49 -19.64
C GLU A 226 -36.63 3.47 -21.17
N ASN A 227 -35.43 3.15 -21.68
CA ASN A 227 -35.15 3.08 -23.11
C ASN A 227 -35.58 1.72 -23.69
N GLU A 228 -35.91 1.67 -24.99
CA GLU A 228 -36.28 0.42 -25.67
C GLU A 228 -35.13 -0.60 -25.67
N ASN A 229 -33.88 -0.12 -25.66
CA ASN A 229 -32.67 -0.93 -25.55
C ASN A 229 -31.84 -0.44 -24.35
N PRO A 230 -32.07 -0.96 -23.14
CA PRO A 230 -31.32 -0.57 -21.95
C PRO A 230 -29.85 -0.98 -22.05
N THR A 231 -29.00 -0.11 -21.57
CA THR A 231 -27.57 -0.27 -21.38
C THR A 231 -27.30 -0.74 -19.96
N TYR A 232 -26.50 -1.78 -19.87
CA TYR A 232 -26.06 -2.40 -18.63
C TYR A 232 -24.57 -2.14 -18.45
N TYR A 233 -24.14 -2.02 -17.20
CA TYR A 233 -22.73 -2.07 -16.85
C TYR A 233 -22.48 -3.15 -15.80
N ALA A 234 -21.27 -3.72 -15.85
CA ALA A 234 -20.78 -4.59 -14.81
C ALA A 234 -19.27 -4.43 -14.62
N ILE A 235 -18.83 -4.66 -13.39
CA ILE A 235 -17.46 -4.57 -12.92
C ILE A 235 -17.10 -5.94 -12.35
N PHE A 236 -16.02 -6.53 -12.86
CA PHE A 236 -15.50 -7.82 -12.40
C PHE A 236 -14.00 -7.87 -12.66
N ASP A 237 -13.33 -8.84 -12.05
CA ASP A 237 -11.90 -9.06 -12.26
C ASP A 237 -11.64 -10.19 -13.26
N ASP A 238 -10.80 -9.93 -14.26
CA ASP A 238 -10.23 -10.93 -15.16
C ASP A 238 -8.73 -11.11 -14.81
N GLY A 239 -8.46 -12.05 -13.91
CA GLY A 239 -7.14 -12.20 -13.30
C GLY A 239 -6.76 -10.95 -12.48
N PRO A 240 -5.60 -10.31 -12.74
CA PRO A 240 -5.21 -9.09 -12.02
C PRO A 240 -5.91 -7.82 -12.52
N GLN A 241 -6.64 -7.88 -13.63
CA GLN A 241 -7.22 -6.73 -14.30
C GLN A 241 -8.69 -6.55 -13.91
N THR A 242 -9.03 -5.41 -13.30
CA THR A 242 -10.44 -5.02 -13.13
C THR A 242 -11.01 -4.54 -14.46
N VAL A 243 -12.16 -5.08 -14.86
CA VAL A 243 -12.85 -4.82 -16.12
C VAL A 243 -14.18 -4.12 -15.83
N LEU A 244 -14.43 -3.00 -16.51
CA LEU A 244 -15.74 -2.33 -16.58
C LEU A 244 -16.30 -2.54 -17.98
N ILE A 245 -17.35 -3.36 -18.11
CA ILE A 245 -18.01 -3.64 -19.38
C ILE A 245 -19.34 -2.90 -19.48
N PHE A 246 -19.63 -2.34 -20.65
CA PHE A 246 -20.93 -1.83 -21.03
C PHE A 246 -21.54 -2.72 -22.12
N SER A 247 -22.78 -3.15 -21.93
CA SER A 247 -23.44 -4.10 -22.84
C SER A 247 -24.95 -3.88 -22.89
N SER A 248 -25.58 -4.35 -23.97
CA SER A 248 -27.04 -4.44 -24.10
C SER A 248 -27.60 -5.79 -23.63
N GLU A 249 -26.73 -6.73 -23.22
CA GLU A 249 -27.14 -8.07 -22.78
C GLU A 249 -27.39 -8.12 -21.26
N THR A 250 -28.58 -8.58 -20.87
CA THR A 250 -28.97 -8.73 -19.46
C THR A 250 -28.15 -9.79 -18.72
N GLN A 251 -27.64 -10.80 -19.44
CA GLN A 251 -26.91 -11.93 -18.88
C GLN A 251 -25.66 -11.52 -18.10
N ILE A 252 -25.02 -10.41 -18.50
CA ILE A 252 -23.83 -9.90 -17.82
C ILE A 252 -24.15 -9.46 -16.38
N ILE A 253 -25.33 -8.87 -16.16
CA ILE A 253 -25.75 -8.50 -14.80
C ILE A 253 -26.06 -9.74 -13.98
N GLU A 254 -26.78 -10.71 -14.56
CA GLU A 254 -27.11 -11.97 -13.88
C GLU A 254 -25.84 -12.66 -13.39
N LEU A 255 -24.85 -12.86 -14.29
CA LEU A 255 -23.56 -13.47 -13.98
C LEU A 255 -22.82 -12.75 -12.84
N VAL A 256 -22.71 -11.42 -12.87
CA VAL A 256 -21.99 -10.66 -11.84
C VAL A 256 -22.77 -10.63 -10.52
N SER A 257 -24.09 -10.53 -10.57
CA SER A 257 -24.95 -10.57 -9.37
C SER A 257 -24.88 -11.94 -8.67
N ASP A 258 -24.94 -13.04 -9.42
CA ASP A 258 -24.82 -14.40 -8.90
C ASP A 258 -23.45 -14.63 -8.26
N THR A 259 -22.39 -14.18 -8.94
CA THR A 259 -21.01 -14.25 -8.42
C THR A 259 -20.83 -13.43 -7.14
N SER A 260 -21.49 -12.27 -7.04
CA SER A 260 -21.41 -11.42 -5.85
C SER A 260 -22.19 -11.97 -4.65
N SER A 261 -23.28 -12.69 -4.90
CA SER A 261 -24.07 -13.35 -3.84
C SER A 261 -23.44 -14.65 -3.35
N THR A 262 -22.60 -15.27 -4.18
CA THR A 262 -21.77 -16.45 -3.85
C THR A 262 -20.36 -16.08 -3.37
N SER A 263 -19.98 -14.80 -3.48
CA SER A 263 -18.78 -14.27 -2.83
C SER A 263 -19.05 -14.26 -1.32
N GLU A 264 -18.80 -15.42 -0.71
CA GLU A 264 -18.82 -15.63 0.72
C GLU A 264 -18.05 -14.46 1.37
N SER A 265 -18.66 -13.83 2.37
CA SER A 265 -17.87 -13.02 3.30
C SER A 265 -16.67 -13.88 3.71
N ILE A 266 -15.48 -13.28 3.74
CA ILE A 266 -14.30 -13.95 4.30
C ILE A 266 -14.61 -14.19 5.80
N ASP A 267 -15.30 -15.29 6.10
CA ASP A 267 -15.68 -15.74 7.44
C ASP A 267 -14.55 -16.55 8.07
N SER A 268 -13.51 -16.84 7.28
CA SER A 268 -12.39 -17.68 7.66
C SER A 268 -11.12 -16.85 7.82
N TYR A 269 -10.92 -16.29 9.01
CA TYR A 269 -9.61 -15.80 9.43
C TYR A 269 -8.81 -16.96 10.03
N ILE A 270 -7.79 -17.43 9.30
CA ILE A 270 -6.86 -18.46 9.78
C ILE A 270 -5.69 -17.74 10.46
N GLN A 271 -5.66 -17.74 11.79
CA GLN A 271 -4.49 -17.30 12.55
C GLN A 271 -3.51 -18.46 12.71
N ILE A 272 -2.39 -18.42 12.00
CA ILE A 272 -1.32 -19.41 12.15
C ILE A 272 -0.38 -18.97 13.27
N GLY A 273 -0.39 -19.69 14.40
CA GLY A 273 0.56 -19.50 15.50
C GLY A 273 1.80 -20.37 15.31
N LEU A 274 2.90 -19.80 14.82
CA LEU A 274 4.17 -20.51 14.70
C LEU A 274 4.93 -20.47 16.04
N ARG A 275 5.09 -21.62 16.71
CA ARG A 275 5.86 -21.74 17.96
C ARG A 275 7.37 -21.64 17.73
N CYS A 276 7.84 -22.18 16.61
CA CYS A 276 9.21 -22.11 16.13
C CYS A 276 9.20 -22.20 14.61
N LEU A 277 10.24 -21.67 13.98
CA LEU A 277 10.45 -21.78 12.53
C LEU A 277 11.86 -22.33 12.31
N GLY A 278 11.99 -23.41 11.56
CA GLY A 278 13.28 -23.95 11.12
C GLY A 278 13.41 -23.79 9.61
N ILE A 279 14.55 -23.28 9.14
CA ILE A 279 14.91 -23.22 7.72
C ILE A 279 16.13 -24.11 7.54
N SER A 280 16.00 -25.18 6.74
CA SER A 280 17.15 -25.98 6.28
C SER A 280 17.50 -25.60 4.84
N ILE A 281 18.78 -25.36 4.60
CA ILE A 281 19.36 -25.23 3.27
C ILE A 281 20.07 -26.54 3.00
N ILE A 282 19.64 -27.23 1.95
CA ILE A 282 20.17 -28.53 1.54
C ILE A 282 20.85 -28.36 0.19
N ASP A 283 22.02 -28.95 0.03
CA ASP A 283 22.67 -29.14 -1.27
C ASP A 283 21.87 -30.18 -2.06
N ASP A 284 21.26 -29.77 -3.18
CA ASP A 284 20.43 -30.63 -4.01
C ASP A 284 21.25 -31.68 -4.80
N ILE A 285 22.55 -31.47 -4.94
CA ILE A 285 23.46 -32.36 -5.67
C ILE A 285 24.08 -33.41 -4.74
N ASN A 286 24.57 -32.98 -3.57
CA ASN A 286 25.23 -33.87 -2.61
C ASN A 286 24.27 -34.45 -1.56
N HIS A 287 23.03 -33.95 -1.50
CA HIS A 287 22.01 -34.32 -0.50
C HIS A 287 22.48 -34.08 0.95
N GLU A 288 23.29 -33.05 1.16
CA GLU A 288 23.83 -32.67 2.48
C GLU A 288 23.14 -31.41 3.01
N ASP A 289 22.86 -31.38 4.31
CA ASP A 289 22.39 -30.17 4.98
C ASP A 289 23.54 -29.15 5.10
N LEU A 290 23.43 -28.05 4.36
CA LEU A 290 24.41 -26.96 4.37
C LEU A 290 24.23 -26.03 5.56
N LEU A 291 22.97 -25.77 5.96
CA LEU A 291 22.68 -24.84 7.05
C LEU A 291 21.27 -25.06 7.60
N TYR A 292 21.17 -25.19 8.92
CA TYR A 292 19.88 -25.18 9.61
C TYR A 292 19.78 -23.98 10.56
N ILE A 293 18.81 -23.09 10.31
CA ILE A 293 18.53 -21.90 11.14
C ILE A 293 17.20 -22.12 11.84
N THR A 294 17.15 -21.94 13.16
CA THR A 294 15.88 -21.93 13.90
C THR A 294 15.58 -20.58 14.55
N LEU A 295 14.33 -20.17 14.47
CA LEU A 295 13.71 -19.20 15.36
C LEU A 295 13.11 -19.98 16.53
N ASN A 296 13.86 -20.10 17.61
CA ASN A 296 13.33 -20.63 18.87
C ASN A 296 12.39 -19.59 19.49
N PRO A 297 11.30 -20.00 20.16
CA PRO A 297 10.44 -19.06 20.86
C PRO A 297 11.29 -18.28 21.88
N THR A 298 11.08 -16.98 21.95
CA THR A 298 11.69 -16.13 22.97
C THR A 298 11.34 -16.70 24.35
N LYS A 299 12.36 -16.93 25.17
CA LYS A 299 12.32 -17.36 26.57
C LYS A 299 11.01 -16.94 27.26
N ASP A 300 10.28 -17.91 27.81
CA ASP A 300 8.99 -17.79 28.53
C ASP A 300 8.74 -16.38 29.06
N MET A 301 8.00 -15.56 28.30
CA MET A 301 7.75 -14.15 28.60
C MET A 301 6.25 -13.88 28.55
N TRP A 302 5.66 -13.77 29.74
CA TRP A 302 4.29 -13.34 29.94
C TRP A 302 4.21 -11.81 29.83
N THR A 303 3.14 -11.32 29.22
CA THR A 303 2.87 -9.89 29.05
C THR A 303 1.53 -9.51 29.68
N GLU A 304 1.45 -8.31 30.25
CA GLU A 304 0.21 -7.72 30.72
C GLU A 304 -0.26 -6.65 29.72
N THR A 305 -1.54 -6.66 29.38
CA THR A 305 -2.17 -5.65 28.51
C THR A 305 -2.98 -4.68 29.36
N ARG A 306 -2.64 -3.39 29.32
CA ARG A 306 -3.46 -2.32 29.91
C ARG A 306 -3.67 -1.21 28.89
N ASN A 307 -4.92 -0.87 28.60
CA ASN A 307 -5.30 0.18 27.63
C ASN A 307 -4.54 0.04 26.30
N PHE A 308 -4.60 -1.15 25.69
CA PHE A 308 -3.92 -1.48 24.42
C PHE A 308 -2.38 -1.45 24.42
N ASN A 309 -1.74 -1.13 25.55
CA ASN A 309 -0.29 -1.23 25.71
C ASN A 309 0.08 -2.59 26.30
N ILE A 310 0.93 -3.33 25.59
CA ILE A 310 1.48 -4.63 26.01
C ILE A 310 2.82 -4.38 26.71
N LYS A 311 2.96 -4.80 27.97
CA LYS A 311 4.22 -4.69 28.73
C LYS A 311 4.66 -6.05 29.27
N PRO A 312 5.96 -6.36 29.28
CA PRO A 312 6.45 -7.61 29.87
C PRO A 312 6.23 -7.61 31.39
N VAL A 313 5.87 -8.77 31.92
CA VAL A 313 5.68 -8.98 33.37
C VAL A 313 7.03 -8.99 34.08
N GLU A 314 7.09 -8.46 35.30
CA GLU A 314 8.30 -8.47 36.13
C GLU A 314 8.86 -9.90 36.29
N TYR A 315 10.18 -10.05 36.19
CA TYR A 315 10.86 -11.35 36.08
C TYR A 315 10.43 -12.40 37.14
N LYS A 316 10.31 -12.02 38.42
CA LYS A 316 9.90 -12.94 39.49
C LYS A 316 8.46 -13.42 39.35
N LEU A 317 7.58 -12.51 38.92
CA LEU A 317 6.18 -12.82 38.68
C LEU A 317 6.03 -13.67 37.41
N ASN A 318 6.77 -13.34 36.36
CA ASN A 318 6.86 -14.11 35.12
C ASN A 318 7.26 -15.58 35.38
N GLN A 319 8.29 -15.82 36.20
CA GLN A 319 8.69 -17.18 36.62
C GLN A 319 7.60 -17.91 37.41
N SER A 320 6.88 -17.18 38.26
CA SER A 320 5.82 -17.77 39.09
C SER A 320 4.63 -18.18 38.24
N ILE A 321 4.18 -17.30 37.31
CA ILE A 321 3.09 -17.57 36.36
C ILE A 321 3.46 -18.78 35.50
N GLU A 322 4.65 -18.79 34.93
CA GLU A 322 5.13 -19.89 34.09
C GLU A 322 5.13 -21.24 34.83
N LYS A 323 5.58 -21.23 36.10
CA LYS A 323 5.58 -22.44 36.95
C LYS A 323 4.16 -22.97 37.18
N TYR A 324 3.18 -22.10 37.47
CA TYR A 324 1.80 -22.53 37.68
C TYR A 324 1.12 -22.97 36.38
N TYR A 325 1.42 -22.31 35.27
CA TYR A 325 0.88 -22.65 33.96
C TYR A 325 1.37 -24.02 33.48
N LYS A 326 2.67 -24.32 33.62
CA LYS A 326 3.23 -25.65 33.31
C LYS A 326 2.55 -26.76 34.13
N LYS A 327 2.37 -26.53 35.44
CA LYS A 327 1.66 -27.49 36.31
C LYS A 327 0.20 -27.71 35.89
N TYR A 328 -0.47 -26.67 35.42
CA TYR A 328 -1.83 -26.79 34.89
C TYR A 328 -1.88 -27.59 33.59
N GLN A 329 -0.93 -27.37 32.67
CA GLN A 329 -0.84 -28.15 31.42
C GLN A 329 -0.52 -29.62 31.66
N GLU A 330 0.36 -29.93 32.61
CA GLU A 330 0.66 -31.31 33.02
C GLU A 330 -0.59 -32.03 33.53
N ASN A 331 -1.39 -31.37 34.37
CA ASN A 331 -2.65 -31.94 34.89
C ASN A 331 -3.73 -32.12 33.81
N LEU A 332 -3.74 -31.28 32.76
CA LEU A 332 -4.67 -31.40 31.62
C LEU A 332 -4.35 -32.62 30.77
N ASN A 333 -3.07 -32.86 30.52
CA ASN A 333 -2.62 -34.00 29.71
C ASN A 333 -2.73 -35.34 30.47
N GLU A 334 -2.86 -35.33 31.79
CA GLU A 334 -3.17 -36.52 32.62
C GLU A 334 -4.66 -36.87 32.66
N GLN A 335 -5.54 -35.99 32.15
CA GLN A 335 -6.99 -36.18 32.09
C GLN A 335 -7.51 -36.62 30.71
N GLU A 336 -6.64 -36.67 29.69
CA GLU A 336 -6.85 -37.35 28.41
C GLU A 336 -6.22 -38.74 28.44
#